data_AF-A0A2W2LXY4-F1
#
_entry.id   AF-A0A2W2LXY4-F1
#
_cell.length_a   1.000
_cell.length_b   1.000
_cell.length_c   1.000
_cell.angle_alpha   90.00
_cell.angle_beta   90.00
_cell.angle_gamma   90.00
#
_symmetry.space_group_name_H-M   'P 1'
#
loop_
_entity.id
_entity.type
_entity.pdbx_description
1 polymer ?
#
loop_
_entity_poly.entity_id
_entity_poly.type
_entity_poly.pdbx_seq_one_letter_code
_entity_poly.pdbx_strand_id
1 'polypeptide(L)'
;MKYSGPGNIPLRQGYFTKRNGKESGFGWTKIKKKHAITKYGAIEFVTKGPNRKNQGGTSYKQWAYAGKYNCRNGVCRLVKQYKVIVAVQESKKHSGRDGKPKGVITGYCEGVIRCPAWVSTTLNKQNQGIAAETAPAVGETLRSGHEPLDESFRITVEVAATAADTFQYKAGYKPLADTGAAVRAAEETRYKASYSRLR
;
A
#
# COMPACT_ATOMS: atom_id res chain seq x y z
N MET A 1 -22.93 2.63 1.45
CA MET A 1 -21.49 2.53 1.11
C MET A 1 -21.34 2.00 -0.30
N LYS A 2 -20.55 2.66 -1.16
CA LYS A 2 -20.16 2.12 -2.47
C LYS A 2 -19.11 1.04 -2.22
N TYR A 3 -19.31 -0.18 -2.72
CA TYR A 3 -18.39 -1.32 -2.54
C TYR A 3 -17.57 -1.60 -3.79
N SER A 4 -17.20 -0.53 -4.49
CA SER A 4 -16.50 -0.57 -5.76
C SER A 4 -15.53 0.60 -5.87
N GLY A 5 -14.41 0.39 -6.55
CA GLY A 5 -13.37 1.40 -6.72
C GLY A 5 -12.24 1.29 -5.68
N PRO A 6 -11.14 2.04 -5.89
CA PRO A 6 -10.00 2.06 -4.97
C PRO A 6 -10.43 2.41 -3.54
N GLY A 7 -9.84 1.74 -2.55
CA GLY A 7 -10.08 1.95 -1.11
C GLY A 7 -11.43 1.46 -0.57
N ASN A 8 -12.39 1.13 -1.43
CA ASN A 8 -13.77 0.80 -1.05
C ASN A 8 -14.11 -0.70 -1.19
N ILE A 9 -13.11 -1.56 -1.11
CA ILE A 9 -13.25 -3.00 -1.36
C ILE A 9 -13.29 -3.76 -0.03
N PRO A 10 -14.34 -4.55 0.24
CA PRO A 10 -14.43 -5.27 1.50
C PRO A 10 -13.35 -6.35 1.59
N LEU A 11 -12.64 -6.40 2.72
CA LEU A 11 -11.75 -7.51 3.07
C LEU A 11 -12.47 -8.41 4.07
N ARG A 12 -12.92 -9.57 3.59
CA ARG A 12 -13.61 -10.57 4.41
C ARG A 12 -12.62 -11.51 5.06
N GLN A 13 -12.98 -12.08 6.21
CA GLN A 13 -12.17 -13.11 6.87
C GLN A 13 -11.92 -14.32 5.96
N GLY A 14 -12.95 -14.74 5.23
CA GLY A 14 -12.91 -15.89 4.32
C GLY A 14 -12.48 -17.18 5.00
N TYR A 15 -11.91 -18.12 4.25
CA TYR A 15 -11.37 -19.38 4.75
C TYR A 15 -10.21 -19.85 3.87
N PHE A 16 -9.43 -20.80 4.36
CA PHE A 16 -8.40 -21.48 3.56
C PHE A 16 -8.21 -22.92 4.02
N THR A 17 -8.30 -23.85 3.09
CA THR A 17 -8.09 -25.29 3.30
C THR A 17 -7.14 -25.83 2.23
N LYS A 18 -6.31 -26.79 2.63
CA LYS A 18 -5.45 -27.58 1.73
C LYS A 18 -5.78 -29.04 1.97
N ARG A 19 -6.39 -29.71 0.98
CA ARG A 19 -6.80 -31.12 1.06
C ARG A 19 -6.26 -31.86 -0.17
N ASN A 20 -5.49 -32.92 0.04
CA ASN A 20 -4.91 -33.76 -1.02
C ASN A 20 -4.20 -32.94 -2.12
N GLY A 21 -3.36 -31.97 -1.72
CA GLY A 21 -2.68 -31.08 -2.65
C GLY A 21 -3.54 -30.00 -3.30
N LYS A 22 -4.88 -30.09 -3.22
CA LYS A 22 -5.81 -29.07 -3.72
C LYS A 22 -5.99 -27.97 -2.68
N GLU A 23 -5.79 -26.73 -3.10
CA GLU A 23 -5.95 -25.55 -2.26
C GLU A 23 -7.25 -24.81 -2.59
N SER A 24 -8.01 -24.46 -1.57
CA SER A 24 -9.28 -23.74 -1.71
C SER A 24 -9.41 -22.67 -0.64
N GLY A 25 -10.03 -21.55 -0.99
CA GLY A 25 -10.23 -20.45 -0.06
C GLY A 25 -10.07 -19.06 -0.67
N PHE A 26 -10.43 -18.07 0.12
CA PHE A 26 -10.39 -16.64 -0.21
C PHE A 26 -10.23 -15.78 1.04
N GLY A 27 -10.03 -14.48 0.84
CA GLY A 27 -10.06 -13.47 1.89
C GLY A 27 -8.84 -13.50 2.80
N TRP A 28 -8.98 -12.86 3.96
CA TRP A 28 -7.90 -12.63 4.92
C TRP A 28 -7.21 -13.91 5.38
N THR A 29 -7.96 -14.98 5.61
CA THR A 29 -7.40 -16.25 6.06
C THR A 29 -6.42 -16.83 5.06
N LYS A 30 -6.73 -16.76 3.75
CA LYS A 30 -5.81 -17.19 2.69
C LYS A 30 -4.58 -16.29 2.61
N ILE A 31 -4.79 -14.97 2.66
CA ILE A 31 -3.72 -13.97 2.64
C ILE A 31 -2.70 -14.22 3.78
N LYS A 32 -3.20 -14.41 5.00
CA LYS A 32 -2.37 -14.66 6.18
C LYS A 32 -1.72 -16.04 6.17
N LYS A 33 -2.50 -17.11 5.96
CA LYS A 33 -2.00 -18.49 6.09
C LYS A 33 -1.16 -18.94 4.90
N LYS A 34 -1.59 -18.64 3.67
CA LYS A 34 -0.87 -19.06 2.45
C LYS A 34 0.23 -18.09 2.08
N HIS A 35 -0.06 -16.78 2.09
CA HIS A 35 0.82 -15.76 1.52
C HIS A 35 1.64 -14.96 2.52
N ALA A 36 1.48 -15.21 3.83
CA ALA A 36 2.24 -14.56 4.90
C ALA A 36 2.16 -13.01 4.92
N ILE A 37 1.10 -12.42 4.37
CA ILE A 37 0.79 -11.01 4.56
C ILE A 37 -0.09 -10.91 5.81
N THR A 38 0.43 -10.27 6.85
CA THR A 38 -0.13 -10.36 8.22
C THR A 38 -0.72 -9.05 8.73
N LYS A 39 -0.57 -7.95 7.98
CA LYS A 39 -1.11 -6.63 8.34
C LYS A 39 -2.24 -6.21 7.40
N TYR A 40 -3.39 -5.83 7.95
CA TYR A 40 -4.54 -5.35 7.17
C TYR A 40 -4.19 -4.11 6.35
N GLY A 41 -3.46 -3.15 6.95
CA GLY A 41 -3.04 -1.92 6.27
C GLY A 41 -2.16 -2.16 5.04
N ALA A 42 -1.52 -3.32 4.92
CA ALA A 42 -0.79 -3.69 3.70
C ALA A 42 -1.73 -3.97 2.52
N ILE A 43 -2.84 -4.65 2.78
CA ILE A 43 -3.86 -4.90 1.75
C ILE A 43 -4.58 -3.60 1.42
N GLU A 44 -4.92 -2.82 2.45
CA GLU A 44 -5.54 -1.51 2.29
C GLU A 44 -4.70 -0.59 1.39
N PHE A 45 -3.39 -0.47 1.66
CA PHE A 45 -2.45 0.29 0.83
C PHE A 45 -2.55 -0.08 -0.65
N VAL A 46 -2.44 -1.39 -0.96
CA VAL A 46 -2.52 -1.86 -2.35
C VAL A 46 -3.88 -1.52 -2.95
N THR A 47 -4.96 -1.69 -2.20
CA THR A 47 -6.32 -1.46 -2.70
C THR A 47 -6.72 0.00 -2.85
N LYS A 48 -6.03 0.92 -2.16
CA LYS A 48 -6.20 2.38 -2.32
C LYS A 48 -5.40 2.92 -3.51
N GLY A 49 -4.43 2.15 -3.99
CA GLY A 49 -3.54 2.57 -5.06
C GLY A 49 -4.23 2.80 -6.41
N PRO A 50 -3.61 3.60 -7.30
CA PRO A 50 -4.11 3.84 -8.64
C PRO A 50 -3.95 2.63 -9.57
N ASN A 51 -3.07 1.70 -9.20
CA ASN A 51 -2.74 0.53 -10.00
C ASN A 51 -3.89 -0.47 -10.01
N ARG A 52 -4.60 -0.54 -11.13
CA ARG A 52 -5.74 -1.43 -11.30
C ARG A 52 -5.82 -1.95 -12.73
N LYS A 53 -6.03 -3.27 -12.88
CA LYS A 53 -6.20 -3.94 -14.16
C LYS A 53 -7.41 -4.86 -14.11
N ASN A 54 -8.31 -4.74 -15.09
CA ASN A 54 -9.46 -5.63 -15.24
C ASN A 54 -8.98 -7.06 -15.62
N GLN A 55 -9.57 -8.08 -15.00
CA GLN A 55 -9.31 -9.50 -15.26
C GLN A 55 -10.49 -10.23 -15.93
N GLY A 56 -11.57 -9.53 -16.24
CA GLY A 56 -12.83 -10.06 -16.75
C GLY A 56 -14.00 -9.70 -15.83
N GLY A 57 -15.05 -9.12 -16.43
CA GLY A 57 -16.24 -8.67 -15.74
C GLY A 57 -15.92 -7.67 -14.62
N THR A 58 -16.21 -8.07 -13.38
CA THR A 58 -16.04 -7.27 -12.15
C THR A 58 -14.84 -7.73 -11.31
N SER A 59 -13.94 -8.49 -11.92
CA SER A 59 -12.70 -8.96 -11.31
C SER A 59 -11.55 -8.02 -11.64
N TYR A 60 -10.76 -7.63 -10.64
CA TYR A 60 -9.62 -6.75 -10.86
C TYR A 60 -8.38 -7.26 -10.11
N LYS A 61 -7.21 -6.94 -10.67
CA LYS A 61 -5.93 -6.99 -9.96
C LYS A 61 -5.50 -5.57 -9.64
N GLN A 62 -5.06 -5.37 -8.41
CA GLN A 62 -4.40 -4.16 -7.96
C GLN A 62 -3.01 -4.51 -7.46
N TRP A 63 -2.06 -3.58 -7.52
CA TRP A 63 -0.70 -3.89 -7.09
C TRP A 63 0.04 -2.69 -6.53
N ALA A 64 1.02 -2.99 -5.69
CA ALA A 64 2.03 -2.03 -5.25
C ALA A 64 3.37 -2.74 -5.09
N TYR A 65 4.42 -1.99 -4.80
CA TYR A 65 5.77 -2.49 -4.63
C TYR A 65 6.25 -2.24 -3.20
N ALA A 66 6.93 -3.23 -2.63
CA ALA A 66 7.65 -3.11 -1.36
C ALA A 66 9.13 -3.39 -1.61
N GLY A 67 9.99 -2.45 -1.25
CA GLY A 67 11.44 -2.51 -1.44
C GLY A 67 12.19 -2.58 -0.13
N LYS A 68 13.31 -3.29 -0.17
CA LYS A 68 14.34 -3.38 0.87
C LYS A 68 15.62 -2.76 0.31
N TYR A 69 16.12 -1.74 0.99
CA TYR A 69 17.33 -0.99 0.64
C TYR A 69 18.43 -1.30 1.65
N ASN A 70 19.66 -1.51 1.19
CA ASN A 70 20.85 -1.47 2.03
C ASN A 70 21.48 -0.09 1.92
N CYS A 71 21.54 0.63 3.03
CA CYS A 71 22.12 1.97 3.10
C CYS A 71 23.48 1.91 3.78
N ARG A 72 24.53 2.31 3.05
CA ARG A 72 25.90 2.41 3.54
C ARG A 72 26.49 3.75 3.16
N ASN A 73 27.09 4.46 4.13
CA ASN A 73 27.70 5.79 3.92
C ASN A 73 26.77 6.78 3.19
N GLY A 74 25.50 6.80 3.59
CA GLY A 74 24.50 7.65 2.94
C GLY A 74 24.13 7.22 1.52
N VAL A 75 24.52 6.05 1.02
CA VAL A 75 24.11 5.53 -0.30
C VAL A 75 23.19 4.33 -0.11
N CYS A 76 21.96 4.40 -0.63
CA CYS A 76 20.94 3.37 -0.44
C CYS A 76 20.67 2.57 -1.70
N ARG A 77 21.12 1.32 -1.75
CA ARG A 77 20.89 0.45 -2.92
C ARG A 77 19.69 -0.47 -2.70
N LEU A 78 18.84 -0.61 -3.71
CA LEU A 78 17.72 -1.53 -3.66
C LEU A 78 18.25 -2.96 -3.74
N VAL A 79 18.14 -3.69 -2.64
CA VAL A 79 18.60 -5.09 -2.56
C VAL A 79 17.51 -6.05 -3.06
N LYS A 80 16.26 -5.74 -2.75
CA LYS A 80 15.13 -6.60 -3.11
C LYS A 80 13.86 -5.80 -3.22
N GLN A 81 13.03 -6.11 -4.22
CA GLN A 81 11.64 -5.67 -4.24
C GLN A 81 10.69 -6.83 -4.47
N TYR A 82 9.46 -6.66 -3.99
CA TYR A 82 8.33 -7.53 -4.31
C TYR A 82 7.17 -6.69 -4.82
N LYS A 83 6.62 -7.10 -5.96
CA LYS A 83 5.31 -6.64 -6.42
C LYS A 83 4.24 -7.41 -5.66
N VAL A 84 3.45 -6.70 -4.86
CA VAL A 84 2.35 -7.27 -4.09
C VAL A 84 1.07 -7.05 -4.88
N ILE A 85 0.38 -8.13 -5.21
CA ILE A 85 -0.84 -8.14 -6.02
C ILE A 85 -2.02 -8.51 -5.13
N VAL A 86 -3.08 -7.72 -5.19
CA VAL A 86 -4.38 -8.01 -4.57
C VAL A 86 -5.41 -8.27 -5.66
N ALA A 87 -6.01 -9.46 -5.64
CA ALA A 87 -7.10 -9.82 -6.52
C ALA A 87 -8.44 -9.55 -5.82
N VAL A 88 -9.33 -8.85 -6.51
CA VAL A 88 -10.61 -8.38 -5.96
C VAL A 88 -11.77 -8.77 -6.88
N GLN A 89 -12.94 -8.94 -6.29
CA GLN A 89 -14.19 -9.24 -6.98
C GLN A 89 -15.29 -8.30 -6.46
N GLU A 90 -15.68 -7.34 -7.30
CA GLU A 90 -16.59 -6.26 -6.93
C GLU A 90 -18.07 -6.62 -7.16
N SER A 91 -18.37 -7.76 -7.81
CA SER A 91 -19.76 -8.17 -8.01
C SER A 91 -20.41 -8.76 -6.76
N LYS A 92 -21.66 -8.33 -6.52
CA LYS A 92 -22.58 -8.92 -5.55
C LYS A 92 -23.08 -10.31 -5.97
N LYS A 93 -22.98 -10.69 -7.25
CA LYS A 93 -23.35 -12.06 -7.71
C LYS A 93 -22.49 -13.14 -7.05
N HIS A 94 -21.32 -12.76 -6.53
CA HIS A 94 -20.41 -13.66 -5.84
C HIS A 94 -20.39 -13.44 -4.31
N SER A 95 -21.39 -12.72 -3.78
CA SER A 95 -21.47 -12.26 -2.39
C SER A 95 -21.66 -13.35 -1.33
N GLY A 96 -22.03 -14.57 -1.71
CA GLY A 96 -22.61 -15.50 -0.76
C GLY A 96 -24.01 -15.04 -0.35
N ARG A 97 -24.31 -15.02 0.96
CA ARG A 97 -25.68 -14.76 1.48
C ARG A 97 -25.96 -13.31 1.89
N ASP A 98 -24.97 -12.42 1.89
CA ASP A 98 -25.10 -11.08 2.48
C ASP A 98 -25.34 -9.93 1.48
N GLY A 99 -25.44 -10.24 0.19
CA GLY A 99 -25.68 -9.25 -0.86
C GLY A 99 -24.56 -8.20 -1.03
N LYS A 100 -23.39 -8.39 -0.42
CA LYS A 100 -22.23 -7.48 -0.52
C LYS A 100 -21.17 -8.07 -1.45
N PRO A 101 -20.36 -7.28 -2.18
CA PRO A 101 -19.32 -7.85 -3.03
C PRO A 101 -18.43 -8.88 -2.33
N LYS A 102 -17.96 -9.87 -3.08
CA LYS A 102 -17.03 -10.88 -2.55
C LYS A 102 -15.76 -10.22 -2.00
N GLY A 103 -15.36 -9.11 -2.60
CA GLY A 103 -14.29 -8.25 -2.11
C GLY A 103 -12.92 -8.81 -2.42
N VAL A 104 -11.98 -8.64 -1.50
CA VAL A 104 -10.63 -9.19 -1.64
C VAL A 104 -10.68 -10.72 -1.67
N ILE A 105 -10.24 -11.30 -2.78
CA ILE A 105 -10.13 -12.74 -2.98
C ILE A 105 -8.82 -13.25 -2.39
N THR A 106 -7.71 -12.59 -2.70
CA THR A 106 -6.38 -12.95 -2.20
C THR A 106 -5.42 -11.79 -2.40
N GLY A 107 -4.29 -11.84 -1.71
CA GLY A 107 -3.16 -10.92 -1.78
C GLY A 107 -1.88 -11.74 -1.68
N TYR A 108 -0.90 -11.48 -2.55
CA TYR A 108 0.32 -12.28 -2.65
C TYR A 108 1.49 -11.47 -3.24
N CYS A 109 2.71 -11.95 -3.01
CA CYS A 109 3.91 -11.42 -3.66
C CYS A 109 4.15 -12.17 -4.97
N GLU A 110 4.39 -11.45 -6.05
CA GLU A 110 4.77 -12.06 -7.33
C GLU A 110 6.09 -12.83 -7.18
N GLY A 111 6.15 -14.03 -7.75
CA GLY A 111 7.35 -14.89 -7.73
C GLY A 111 7.57 -15.72 -6.46
N VAL A 112 6.81 -15.52 -5.38
CA VAL A 112 6.95 -16.32 -4.14
C VAL A 112 5.59 -16.68 -3.53
N ILE A 113 5.50 -17.88 -2.93
CA ILE A 113 4.26 -18.31 -2.28
C ILE A 113 4.03 -17.52 -0.99
N ARG A 114 5.06 -17.41 -0.13
CA ARG A 114 5.04 -16.67 1.13
C ARG A 114 5.84 -15.38 0.99
N CYS A 115 5.19 -14.25 1.19
CA CYS A 115 5.86 -12.96 1.28
C CYS A 115 6.82 -12.93 2.48
N PRO A 116 8.02 -12.36 2.34
CA PRO A 116 8.85 -12.05 3.50
C PRO A 116 8.12 -11.12 4.47
N ALA A 117 8.31 -11.32 5.78
CA ALA A 117 7.59 -10.58 6.82
C ALA A 117 7.72 -9.05 6.71
N TRP A 118 8.88 -8.57 6.24
CA TRP A 118 9.13 -7.15 6.05
C TRP A 118 8.18 -6.53 5.02
N VAL A 119 7.77 -7.25 3.97
CA VAL A 119 6.87 -6.72 2.93
C VAL A 119 5.54 -6.24 3.53
N SER A 120 4.92 -7.08 4.35
CA SER A 120 3.64 -6.73 5.01
C SER A 120 3.81 -5.56 5.97
N THR A 121 4.97 -5.44 6.61
CA THR A 121 5.25 -4.35 7.56
C THR A 121 5.50 -3.04 6.84
N THR A 122 6.26 -3.06 5.74
CA THR A 122 6.57 -1.89 4.92
C THR A 122 5.32 -1.25 4.34
N LEU A 123 4.46 -2.05 3.69
CA LEU A 123 3.21 -1.54 3.12
C LEU A 123 2.29 -0.96 4.20
N ASN A 124 2.20 -1.62 5.36
CA ASN A 124 1.39 -1.13 6.48
C ASN A 124 1.91 0.21 7.02
N LYS A 125 3.23 0.33 7.22
CA LYS A 125 3.85 1.59 7.67
C LYS A 125 3.59 2.72 6.67
N GLN A 126 3.72 2.45 5.37
CA GLN A 126 3.42 3.46 4.34
C GLN A 126 1.96 3.89 4.37
N ASN A 127 1.02 2.95 4.55
CA ASN A 127 -0.41 3.26 4.70
C ASN A 127 -0.67 4.17 5.91
N GLN A 128 0.00 3.90 7.03
CA GLN A 128 -0.12 4.70 8.25
C GLN A 128 0.51 6.09 8.11
N GLY A 129 1.65 6.19 7.41
CA GLY A 129 2.29 7.49 7.10
C GLY A 129 1.39 8.36 6.24
N ILE A 130 0.79 7.79 5.18
CA ILE A 130 -0.18 8.51 4.34
C ILE A 130 -1.40 8.93 5.15
N ALA A 131 -1.93 8.05 6.02
CA ALA A 131 -3.09 8.36 6.85
C ALA A 131 -2.82 9.45 7.91
N ALA A 132 -1.59 9.51 8.45
CA ALA A 132 -1.18 10.57 9.38
C ALA A 132 -1.05 11.93 8.68
N GLU A 133 -0.66 11.94 7.41
CA GLU A 133 -0.60 13.15 6.58
C GLU A 133 -2.00 13.65 6.14
N THR A 134 -3.02 12.78 6.20
CA THR A 134 -4.43 13.10 5.84
C THR A 134 -5.38 13.23 7.03
N ALA A 135 -4.93 13.06 8.27
CA ALA A 135 -5.79 13.21 9.44
C ALA A 135 -5.98 14.70 9.76
N PRO A 136 -7.20 15.27 9.70
CA PRO A 136 -7.44 16.58 10.27
C PRO A 136 -7.27 16.52 11.79
N ALA A 137 -6.74 17.59 12.37
CA ALA A 137 -6.74 17.78 13.82
C ALA A 137 -8.18 17.70 14.35
N VAL A 138 -8.33 17.18 15.57
CA VAL A 138 -9.62 16.94 16.21
C VAL A 138 -10.43 18.24 16.25
N GLY A 139 -11.55 18.31 15.49
CA GLY A 139 -12.57 19.35 15.65
C GLY A 139 -13.16 19.98 14.38
N GLU A 140 -12.61 19.80 13.18
CA GLU A 140 -13.09 20.54 11.99
C GLU A 140 -13.68 19.67 10.87
N THR A 141 -14.82 20.13 10.33
CA THR A 141 -15.52 19.51 9.19
C THR A 141 -15.14 20.29 7.94
N LEU A 142 -14.40 19.70 6.99
CA LEU A 142 -13.99 20.38 5.75
C LEU A 142 -14.16 19.49 4.50
N ARG A 143 -14.58 20.14 3.41
CA ARG A 143 -14.82 19.57 2.08
C ARG A 143 -13.56 19.72 1.22
N SER A 144 -13.09 18.66 0.56
CA SER A 144 -11.83 18.67 -0.20
C SER A 144 -11.96 19.30 -1.59
N GLY A 145 -11.02 20.18 -1.94
CA GLY A 145 -10.67 20.58 -3.32
C GLY A 145 -9.16 20.46 -3.53
N HIS A 146 -8.71 20.22 -4.76
CA HIS A 146 -7.29 20.15 -5.13
C HIS A 146 -6.95 21.28 -6.10
N GLU A 147 -6.12 22.23 -5.69
CA GLU A 147 -5.43 23.16 -6.58
C GLU A 147 -3.93 23.15 -6.24
N PRO A 148 -3.03 23.03 -7.23
CA PRO A 148 -1.58 23.09 -7.01
C PRO A 148 -1.10 24.55 -6.91
N LEU A 149 -0.09 24.81 -6.08
CA LEU A 149 0.62 26.10 -6.06
C LEU A 149 2.08 25.92 -6.54
N ASP A 150 2.47 26.82 -7.44
CA ASP A 150 3.83 27.08 -7.91
C ASP A 150 4.65 27.73 -6.79
N GLU A 151 5.37 26.95 -5.97
CA GLU A 151 6.68 27.32 -5.42
C GLU A 151 7.19 26.24 -4.44
N SER A 152 8.46 25.86 -4.59
CA SER A 152 9.14 24.88 -3.75
C SER A 152 10.23 25.58 -2.93
N PHE A 153 10.29 25.30 -1.63
CA PHE A 153 11.40 25.72 -0.76
C PHE A 153 12.25 24.50 -0.37
N ARG A 154 13.58 24.68 -0.44
CA ARG A 154 14.57 23.66 -0.05
C ARG A 154 15.02 23.88 1.38
N ILE A 155 14.98 22.83 2.20
CA ILE A 155 15.68 22.79 3.50
C ILE A 155 16.75 21.70 3.43
N THR A 156 17.98 22.06 3.79
CA THR A 156 19.10 21.13 3.89
C THR A 156 19.31 20.80 5.37
N VAL A 157 19.27 19.51 5.72
CA VAL A 157 19.61 19.05 7.07
C VAL A 157 20.81 18.12 6.96
N GLU A 158 21.94 18.55 7.50
CA GLU A 158 23.13 17.71 7.65
C GLU A 158 22.95 16.80 8.87
N VAL A 159 23.04 15.49 8.65
CA VAL A 159 23.12 14.51 9.72
C VAL A 159 24.36 13.67 9.47
N ALA A 160 25.32 13.74 10.38
CA ALA A 160 26.52 12.92 10.34
C ALA A 160 26.14 11.42 10.32
N ALA A 161 26.53 10.73 9.25
CA ALA A 161 26.23 9.32 9.06
C ALA A 161 27.20 8.45 9.87
N THR A 162 26.68 7.70 10.84
CA THR A 162 27.41 6.59 11.45
C THR A 162 27.49 5.43 10.45
N ALA A 163 28.68 4.85 10.29
CA ALA A 163 29.07 3.92 9.22
C ALA A 163 28.45 2.50 9.30
N ALA A 164 27.29 2.34 9.93
CA ALA A 164 26.61 1.04 9.99
C ALA A 164 25.73 0.83 8.75
N ASP A 165 25.82 -0.37 8.15
CA ASP A 165 24.85 -0.83 7.16
C ASP A 165 23.46 -0.82 7.80
N THR A 166 22.58 0.03 7.28
CA THR A 166 21.20 0.14 7.77
C THR A 166 20.24 -0.29 6.69
N PHE A 167 19.32 -1.20 7.02
CA PHE A 167 18.25 -1.56 6.09
C PHE A 167 17.10 -0.57 6.18
N GLN A 168 16.78 0.06 5.05
CA GLN A 168 15.57 0.86 4.91
C GLN A 168 14.53 0.12 4.08
N TYR A 169 13.26 0.44 4.33
CA TYR A 169 12.15 -0.19 3.62
C TYR A 169 11.20 0.88 3.11
N LYS A 170 10.86 0.81 1.82
CA LYS A 170 9.97 1.77 1.17
C LYS A 170 8.87 1.04 0.40
N ALA A 171 7.75 1.70 0.20
CA ALA A 171 6.66 1.21 -0.63
C ALA A 171 6.22 2.26 -1.63
N GLY A 172 5.66 1.82 -2.75
CA GLY A 172 5.15 2.73 -3.77
C GLY A 172 4.27 2.02 -4.79
N TYR A 173 3.58 2.81 -5.62
CA TYR A 173 2.76 2.28 -6.71
C TYR A 173 3.55 2.14 -8.01
N LYS A 174 4.76 2.72 -8.10
CA LYS A 174 5.69 2.48 -9.20
C LYS A 174 6.79 1.49 -8.76
N PRO A 175 7.42 0.75 -9.68
CA PRO A 175 8.65 0.02 -9.38
C PRO A 175 9.64 0.94 -8.68
N LEU A 176 10.30 0.42 -7.66
CA LEU A 176 11.22 1.20 -6.86
C LEU A 176 12.57 1.25 -7.57
N ALA A 177 13.13 2.45 -7.71
CA ALA A 177 14.43 2.65 -8.31
C ALA A 177 15.55 2.45 -7.27
N ASP A 178 16.74 2.14 -7.77
CA ASP A 178 17.96 2.34 -7.02
C ASP A 178 18.11 3.82 -6.68
N THR A 179 18.22 4.12 -5.39
CA THR A 179 18.57 5.48 -4.96
C THR A 179 20.08 5.54 -4.89
N GLY A 180 20.74 5.81 -6.03
CA GLY A 180 22.13 6.29 -6.03
C GLY A 180 22.29 7.44 -5.02
N ALA A 181 23.52 7.64 -4.51
CA ALA A 181 23.90 8.49 -3.37
C ALA A 181 22.73 9.26 -2.73
N ALA A 182 22.36 8.96 -1.49
CA ALA A 182 21.38 9.74 -0.77
C ALA A 182 21.99 11.12 -0.49
N VAL A 183 21.96 11.97 -1.51
CA VAL A 183 21.60 13.36 -1.30
C VAL A 183 20.25 13.25 -0.62
N ARG A 184 20.23 13.48 0.69
CA ARG A 184 19.02 13.88 1.39
C ARG A 184 18.62 15.26 0.86
N ALA A 185 18.20 15.32 -0.40
CA ALA A 185 17.21 16.27 -0.81
C ALA A 185 15.89 15.64 -0.35
N ALA A 186 15.47 15.99 0.87
CA ALA A 186 14.06 15.89 1.19
C ALA A 186 13.38 16.96 0.33
N GLU A 187 13.00 16.60 -0.90
CA GLU A 187 12.00 17.36 -1.62
C GLU A 187 10.67 17.00 -0.97
N GLU A 188 10.37 17.68 0.13
CA GLU A 188 9.10 17.55 0.82
C GLU A 188 8.09 18.41 0.04
N THR A 189 7.37 17.79 -0.90
CA THR A 189 6.23 18.45 -1.54
C THR A 189 5.11 18.55 -0.51
N ARG A 190 5.15 19.57 0.34
CA ARG A 190 4.04 19.87 1.26
C ARG A 190 2.94 20.58 0.47
N TYR A 191 1.81 19.91 0.30
CA TYR A 191 0.57 20.58 -0.07
C TYR A 191 0.11 21.41 1.12
N LYS A 192 0.18 22.74 1.04
CA LYS A 192 -0.47 23.60 2.03
C LYS A 192 -1.94 23.70 1.64
N ALA A 193 -2.83 23.12 2.43
CA ALA A 193 -4.26 23.39 2.29
C ALA A 193 -4.46 24.90 2.51
N SER A 194 -4.92 25.63 1.48
CA SER A 194 -5.38 27.00 1.62
C SER A 194 -6.85 26.97 2.05
N TYR A 195 -7.16 27.72 3.10
CA TYR A 195 -8.51 27.81 3.65
C TYR A 195 -9.02 29.24 3.47
N SER A 196 -10.11 29.42 2.75
CA SER A 196 -10.86 30.67 2.74
C SER A 196 -12.08 30.52 3.65
N ARG A 197 -12.22 31.44 4.63
CA ARG A 197 -13.44 31.55 5.45
C ARG A 197 -14.59 31.98 4.53
N LEU A 198 -15.65 31.18 4.48
CA LEU A 198 -16.95 31.68 4.06
C LEU A 198 -17.55 32.46 5.24
N ARG A 199 -18.00 33.68 4.97
CA ARG A 199 -18.82 34.47 5.91
C ARG A 199 -20.20 33.84 6.05
#